data_AF-A0A158QQ68-F1
#
_entry.id   AF-A0A158QQ68-F1
#
_cell.length_a   1.000
_cell.length_b   1.000
_cell.length_c   1.000
_cell.angle_alpha   90.00
_cell.angle_beta   90.00
_cell.angle_gamma   90.00
#
_symmetry.space_group_name_H-M   'P 1'
#
loop_
_entity.id
_entity.type
_entity.pdbx_description
1 polymer ?
#
loop_
_entity_poly.entity_id
_entity_poly.type
_entity_poly.pdbx_seq_one_letter_code
_entity_poly.pdbx_strand_id
1 'polypeptide(L)'
;MNIGCCLVVCQWILFSNHGLSFLKEAVQTMVHISKNLSATVSDGRNVSYKNFCGHYCDSNVVVGYFLQALYQKTLNPESMTLQLTYPIADLRGIKLHLERNFYGLISMSFMAEMKTEADTERLGAWELTLFDFCYNYTANSYNKLEIQVIGAEIVDTEMNKDGFSIMFAFVCITVSGSSLYFDRLRWSTILVAVSCAIVPVLAITTTFGLCSLIGNRTNSLMLIMPFLIMGIGW
;
A
#
# COMPACT_ATOMS: atom_id res chain seq x y z
N MET A 1 -1.87 17.92 -18.02
CA MET A 1 -0.52 17.31 -17.93
C MET A 1 -0.15 17.27 -16.45
N ASN A 2 -0.61 16.24 -15.73
CA ASN A 2 -0.34 16.06 -14.31
C ASN A 2 0.61 14.87 -14.18
N ILE A 3 1.88 15.15 -13.94
CA ILE A 3 2.90 14.12 -13.69
C ILE A 3 2.72 13.72 -12.23
N GLY A 4 1.93 12.68 -11.99
CA GLY A 4 1.77 12.09 -10.66
C GLY A 4 2.81 11.00 -10.47
N CYS A 5 3.64 11.10 -9.43
CA CYS A 5 4.39 9.95 -8.92
C CYS A 5 3.50 9.18 -7.93
N CYS A 6 3.34 7.87 -8.10
CA CYS A 6 2.91 7.01 -6.99
C CYS A 6 4.14 6.47 -6.29
N LEU A 7 4.03 6.43 -4.96
CA LEU A 7 4.99 5.78 -4.08
C LEU A 7 4.34 4.53 -3.52
N VAL A 8 4.89 3.37 -3.86
CA VAL A 8 4.59 2.10 -3.18
C VAL A 8 5.70 1.86 -2.16
N VAL A 9 5.33 1.65 -0.91
CA VAL A 9 6.27 1.39 0.17
C VAL A 9 6.08 -0.04 0.65
N CYS A 10 7.10 -0.86 0.43
CA CYS A 10 7.20 -2.16 1.08
C CYS A 10 8.01 -1.98 2.36
N GLN A 11 7.38 -2.18 3.51
CA GLN A 11 8.01 -2.15 4.81
C GLN A 11 8.20 -3.58 5.31
N TRP A 12 9.41 -3.93 5.71
CA TRP A 12 9.75 -5.27 6.20
C TRP A 12 9.89 -5.24 7.71
N ILE A 13 9.14 -6.08 8.41
CA ILE A 13 9.25 -6.17 9.86
C ILE A 13 10.43 -7.07 10.22
N LEU A 14 11.58 -6.44 10.55
CA LEU A 14 12.69 -7.14 11.18
C LEU A 14 12.54 -7.11 12.69
N PHE A 15 12.15 -8.24 13.27
CA PHE A 15 12.49 -8.51 14.66
C PHE A 15 14.01 -8.68 14.76
N SER A 16 14.62 -7.79 15.54
CA SER A 16 16.04 -7.73 15.84
C SER A 16 16.59 -9.08 16.33
N ASN A 17 17.33 -9.79 15.48
CA ASN A 17 18.57 -10.48 15.87
C ASN A 17 19.43 -10.84 14.64
N HIS A 18 20.57 -10.17 14.54
CA HIS A 18 21.75 -10.41 13.70
C HIS A 18 21.77 -11.66 12.81
N GLY A 19 21.29 -11.57 11.57
CA GLY A 19 21.65 -12.56 10.55
C GLY A 19 21.85 -11.93 9.18
N LEU A 20 23.08 -11.96 8.69
CA LEU A 20 23.43 -11.68 7.28
C LEU A 20 22.52 -12.47 6.30
N SER A 21 22.03 -13.63 6.74
CA SER A 21 21.02 -14.44 6.05
C SER A 21 19.70 -13.70 5.79
N PHE A 22 19.19 -12.93 6.76
CA PHE A 22 17.94 -12.18 6.61
C PHE A 22 18.10 -11.04 5.62
N LEU A 23 19.22 -10.31 5.70
CA LEU A 23 19.51 -9.24 4.75
C LEU A 23 19.70 -9.80 3.34
N LYS A 24 20.34 -10.97 3.21
CA LYS A 24 20.47 -11.68 1.93
C LYS A 24 19.10 -12.05 1.37
N GLU A 25 18.23 -12.64 2.18
CA GLU A 25 16.87 -13.03 1.79
C GLU A 25 16.05 -11.80 1.37
N ALA A 26 16.08 -10.71 2.15
CA ALA A 26 15.39 -9.47 1.83
C ALA A 26 15.86 -8.87 0.48
N VAL A 27 17.17 -8.83 0.23
CA VAL A 27 17.72 -8.36 -1.06
C VAL A 27 17.33 -9.29 -2.21
N GLN A 28 17.31 -10.61 -1.99
CA GLN A 28 16.86 -11.57 -3.00
C GLN A 28 15.38 -11.35 -3.36
N THR A 29 14.51 -11.17 -2.37
CA THR A 29 13.08 -10.92 -2.58
C THR A 29 12.86 -9.58 -3.27
N MET A 30 13.61 -8.53 -2.90
CA MET A 30 13.59 -7.23 -3.57
C MET A 30 13.94 -7.35 -5.06
N VAL A 31 15.00 -8.09 -5.39
CA VAL A 31 15.43 -8.29 -6.78
C VAL A 31 14.38 -9.09 -7.55
N HIS A 32 13.74 -10.07 -6.91
CA HIS A 32 12.65 -10.84 -7.49
C HIS A 32 11.43 -9.95 -7.82
N ILE A 33 11.00 -9.12 -6.87
CA ILE A 33 9.91 -8.15 -7.04
C ILE A 33 10.21 -7.17 -8.18
N SER A 34 11.44 -6.67 -8.26
CA SER A 34 11.83 -5.68 -9.27
C SER A 34 11.95 -6.27 -10.68
N LYS A 35 12.49 -7.49 -10.83
CA LYS A 35 12.87 -8.04 -12.14
C LYS A 35 11.96 -9.14 -12.66
N ASN A 36 11.41 -9.98 -11.78
CA ASN A 36 10.72 -11.21 -12.17
C ASN A 36 9.21 -11.16 -11.93
N LEU A 37 8.75 -10.31 -11.02
CA LEU A 37 7.33 -10.13 -10.79
C LEU A 37 6.70 -9.42 -12.01
N SER A 38 5.73 -10.09 -12.62
CA SER A 38 4.95 -9.58 -13.72
C SER A 38 3.46 -9.69 -13.42
N ALA A 39 2.73 -8.61 -13.63
CA ALA A 39 1.29 -8.55 -13.48
C ALA A 39 0.59 -8.70 -14.83
N THR A 40 -0.49 -9.46 -14.88
CA THR A 40 -1.38 -9.53 -16.04
C THR A 40 -2.39 -8.41 -15.97
N VAL A 41 -2.36 -7.50 -16.94
CA VAL A 41 -3.32 -6.39 -17.04
C VAL A 41 -4.58 -6.86 -17.76
N SER A 42 -5.69 -6.15 -17.58
CA SER A 42 -6.99 -6.33 -18.27
C SER A 42 -6.86 -6.53 -19.79
N ASP A 43 -5.82 -5.96 -20.40
CA ASP A 43 -5.48 -6.02 -21.82
C ASP A 43 -4.64 -7.26 -22.22
N GLY A 44 -4.49 -8.25 -21.33
CA GLY A 44 -3.76 -9.51 -21.57
C GLY A 44 -2.24 -9.37 -21.66
N ARG A 45 -1.69 -8.17 -21.44
CA ARG A 45 -0.24 -7.90 -21.46
C ARG A 45 0.36 -8.11 -20.07
N ASN A 46 1.54 -8.75 -20.02
CA ASN A 46 2.34 -8.84 -18.81
C ASN A 46 3.15 -7.55 -18.63
N VAL A 47 2.94 -6.86 -17.51
CA VAL A 47 3.69 -5.67 -17.13
C VAL A 47 4.59 -5.97 -15.94
N SER A 48 5.84 -5.52 -16.03
CA SER A 48 6.79 -5.60 -14.92
C SER A 48 7.12 -4.19 -14.43
N TYR A 49 7.70 -4.10 -13.23
CA TYR A 49 8.11 -2.84 -12.62
C TYR A 49 8.98 -1.98 -13.56
N LYS A 50 9.82 -2.61 -14.39
CA LYS A 50 10.69 -1.94 -15.35
C LYS A 50 9.95 -1.06 -16.37
N ASN A 51 8.68 -1.36 -16.65
CA ASN A 51 7.92 -0.67 -17.69
C ASN A 51 7.45 0.72 -17.27
N PHE A 52 7.35 0.99 -15.96
CA PHE A 52 6.80 2.24 -15.42
C PHE A 52 7.66 2.91 -14.33
N CYS A 53 8.77 2.31 -13.90
CA CYS A 53 9.66 2.90 -12.89
C CYS A 53 10.41 4.17 -13.34
N GLY A 54 10.54 4.41 -14.65
CA GLY A 54 11.20 5.62 -15.16
C GLY A 54 12.64 5.77 -14.67
N HIS A 55 12.95 6.89 -14.01
CA HIS A 55 14.25 7.14 -13.40
C HIS A 55 14.45 6.44 -12.04
N TYR A 56 13.40 5.88 -11.45
CA TYR A 56 13.40 5.32 -10.09
C TYR A 56 13.62 3.81 -10.03
N CYS A 57 13.95 3.17 -11.16
CA CYS A 57 14.17 1.72 -11.23
C CYS A 57 15.28 1.23 -10.28
N ASP A 58 16.29 2.06 -10.02
CA ASP A 58 17.44 1.74 -9.19
C ASP A 58 17.37 2.35 -7.77
N SER A 59 16.21 2.82 -7.32
CA SER A 59 16.06 3.53 -6.03
C SER A 59 16.54 2.72 -4.82
N ASN A 60 16.40 1.39 -4.86
CA ASN A 60 16.78 0.50 -3.76
C ASN A 60 18.17 -0.12 -3.93
N VAL A 61 18.99 0.32 -4.90
CA VAL A 61 20.34 -0.24 -5.15
C VAL A 61 21.27 -0.11 -3.93
N VAL A 62 21.02 0.91 -3.10
CA VAL A 62 21.74 1.20 -1.85
C VAL A 62 21.75 0.00 -0.89
N VAL A 63 20.62 -0.73 -0.79
CA VAL A 63 20.51 -1.92 0.07
C VAL A 63 21.42 -3.05 -0.43
N GLY A 64 21.53 -3.20 -1.76
CA GLY A 64 22.44 -4.16 -2.40
C GLY A 64 23.92 -3.84 -2.16
N TYR A 65 24.30 -2.56 -2.30
CA TYR A 65 25.68 -2.12 -1.99
C TYR A 65 26.03 -2.34 -0.51
N PHE A 66 25.09 -2.09 0.39
CA PHE A 66 25.28 -2.33 1.81
C PHE A 66 25.51 -3.82 2.12
N LEU A 67 24.72 -4.73 1.53
CA LEU A 67 24.91 -6.16 1.67
C LEU A 67 26.29 -6.61 1.14
N GLN A 68 26.71 -6.12 -0.03
CA GLN A 68 28.01 -6.47 -0.62
C GLN A 68 29.18 -6.02 0.28
N ALA A 69 29.08 -4.84 0.87
CA ALA A 69 30.08 -4.31 1.77
C ALA A 69 30.16 -5.09 3.09
N LEU A 70 29.01 -5.53 3.62
CA LEU A 70 28.98 -6.43 4.78
C LEU A 70 29.65 -7.77 4.46
N TYR A 71 29.36 -8.37 3.30
CA TYR A 71 30.04 -9.59 2.86
C TYR A 71 31.56 -9.43 2.75
N GLN A 72 32.02 -8.33 2.15
CA GLN A 72 33.46 -8.05 2.04
C GLN A 72 34.12 -7.88 3.41
N LYS A 73 33.46 -7.20 4.34
CA LYS A 73 33.94 -7.03 5.71
C LYS A 73 34.01 -8.36 6.48
N THR A 74 33.05 -9.27 6.26
CA THR A 74 33.07 -10.61 6.86
C THR A 74 34.20 -11.48 6.31
N LEU A 75 34.48 -11.38 5.00
CA LEU A 75 35.51 -12.20 4.33
C LEU A 75 36.93 -11.69 4.61
N ASN A 76 37.14 -10.38 4.63
CA ASN A 76 38.46 -9.75 4.82
C ASN A 76 38.37 -8.64 5.88
N PRO A 77 38.49 -8.98 7.17
CA PRO A 77 38.32 -8.02 8.26
C PRO A 77 39.35 -6.87 8.25
N GLU A 78 40.54 -7.10 7.68
CA GLU A 78 41.62 -6.09 7.63
C GLU A 78 41.61 -5.21 6.37
N SER A 79 40.85 -5.56 5.33
CA SER A 79 41.04 -5.00 4.00
C SER A 79 40.31 -3.69 3.70
N MET A 80 39.64 -3.06 4.67
CA MET A 80 38.77 -1.94 4.31
C MET A 80 38.59 -0.86 5.36
N THR A 81 38.88 0.37 4.94
CA THR A 81 38.41 1.66 5.48
C THR A 81 36.88 1.81 5.34
N LEU A 82 36.11 0.74 5.54
CA LEU A 82 34.65 0.76 5.51
C LEU A 82 34.11 1.15 6.89
N GLN A 83 33.84 2.44 7.06
CA GLN A 83 33.05 2.93 8.19
C GLN A 83 31.57 2.71 7.89
N LEU A 84 31.09 1.49 8.18
CA LEU A 84 29.66 1.17 8.20
C LEU A 84 29.05 1.67 9.51
N THR A 85 28.92 3.00 9.63
CA THR A 85 28.31 3.65 10.79
C THR A 85 26.94 4.16 10.39
N TYR A 86 25.89 3.74 11.10
CA TYR A 86 24.58 4.39 10.98
C TYR A 86 24.69 5.83 11.53
N PRO A 87 24.16 6.89 10.90
CA PRO A 87 23.15 6.90 9.82
C PRO A 87 23.68 6.98 8.37
N ILE A 88 24.96 7.31 8.19
CA ILE A 88 25.59 7.49 6.86
C ILE A 88 26.77 6.53 6.75
N ALA A 89 26.70 5.54 5.87
CA ALA A 89 27.83 4.66 5.59
C ALA A 89 28.72 5.30 4.53
N ASP A 90 30.02 5.29 4.76
CA ASP A 90 31.02 5.66 3.75
C ASP A 90 31.56 4.40 3.08
N LEU A 91 31.25 4.25 1.79
CA LEU A 91 31.76 3.19 0.94
C LEU A 91 32.67 3.79 -0.11
N ARG A 92 33.98 3.69 0.12
CA ARG A 92 35.01 4.16 -0.83
C ARG A 92 34.83 5.64 -1.22
N GLY A 93 34.45 6.50 -0.27
CA GLY A 93 34.23 7.93 -0.48
C GLY A 93 32.79 8.31 -0.89
N ILE A 94 31.91 7.32 -1.07
CA ILE A 94 30.49 7.53 -1.35
C ILE A 94 29.72 7.46 -0.04
N LYS A 95 29.12 8.58 0.34
CA LYS A 95 28.23 8.69 1.51
C LYS A 95 26.84 8.16 1.15
N LEU A 96 26.47 7.00 1.69
CA LEU A 96 25.14 6.42 1.56
C LEU A 96 24.28 6.76 2.78
N HIS A 97 23.13 7.38 2.55
CA HIS A 97 22.15 7.65 3.60
C HIS A 97 21.30 6.39 3.87
N LEU A 98 21.54 5.71 4.99
CA LEU A 98 20.80 4.51 5.38
C LEU A 98 19.51 4.83 6.15
N GLU A 99 19.38 6.05 6.64
CA GLU A 99 18.24 6.56 7.42
C GLU A 99 16.87 6.25 6.80
N ARG A 100 16.78 6.30 5.46
CA ARG A 100 15.53 6.07 4.72
C ARG A 100 15.15 4.60 4.56
N ASN A 101 16.13 3.69 4.67
CA ASN A 101 15.94 2.27 4.42
C ASN A 101 16.11 1.40 5.68
N PHE A 102 16.77 1.89 6.73
CA PHE A 102 17.11 1.11 7.93
C PHE A 102 16.71 1.88 9.19
N TYR A 103 15.51 1.63 9.71
CA TYR A 103 15.00 2.22 10.96
C TYR A 103 14.35 1.15 11.83
N GLY A 104 15.18 0.26 12.41
CA GLY A 104 14.73 -0.97 13.09
C GLY A 104 14.07 -2.02 12.17
N LEU A 105 13.69 -1.59 10.96
CA LEU A 105 12.96 -2.28 9.91
C LEU A 105 13.70 -1.97 8.61
N ILE A 106 13.68 -2.89 7.64
CA ILE A 106 14.16 -2.58 6.29
C ILE A 106 12.96 -2.02 5.51
N SER A 107 13.10 -0.83 4.94
CA SER A 107 12.07 -0.26 4.06
C SER A 107 12.62 -0.19 2.64
N MET A 108 11.78 -0.53 1.68
CA MET A 108 12.09 -0.47 0.26
C MET A 108 10.97 0.27 -0.45
N SER A 109 11.35 1.25 -1.28
CA SER A 109 10.39 2.08 -1.99
C SER A 109 10.43 1.78 -3.48
N PHE A 110 9.26 1.51 -4.05
CA PHE A 110 9.07 1.32 -5.48
C PHE A 110 8.29 2.52 -5.99
N MET A 111 8.93 3.35 -6.81
CA MET A 111 8.35 4.58 -7.33
C MET A 111 8.16 4.44 -8.83
N ALA A 112 7.01 4.93 -9.30
CA ALA A 112 6.61 4.87 -10.70
C ALA A 112 6.32 6.26 -11.26
N GLU A 113 6.69 6.48 -12.51
CA GLU A 113 6.36 7.69 -13.27
C GLU A 113 5.09 7.44 -14.08
N MET A 114 4.00 8.13 -13.74
CA MET A 114 2.76 8.06 -14.51
C MET A 114 2.69 9.18 -15.53
N LYS A 115 2.50 8.82 -16.80
CA LYS A 115 2.29 9.78 -17.90
C LYS A 115 0.87 9.72 -18.45
N THR A 116 0.24 8.55 -18.37
CA THR A 116 -1.09 8.26 -18.94
C THR A 116 -1.97 7.51 -17.95
N GLU A 117 -3.29 7.61 -18.05
CA GLU A 117 -4.24 6.83 -17.24
C GLU A 117 -4.04 5.31 -17.37
N ALA A 118 -3.67 4.86 -18.57
CA ALA A 118 -3.32 3.46 -18.82
C ALA A 118 -2.09 3.01 -18.02
N ASP A 119 -1.14 3.89 -17.73
CA ASP A 119 0.04 3.55 -16.92
C ASP A 119 -0.34 3.44 -15.44
N THR A 120 -1.32 4.22 -14.99
CA THR A 120 -1.85 4.11 -13.63
C THR A 120 -2.66 2.83 -13.42
N GLU A 121 -3.45 2.38 -14.42
CA GLU A 121 -4.13 1.08 -14.35
C GLU A 121 -3.11 -0.06 -14.26
N ARG A 122 -2.07 -0.03 -15.10
CA ARG A 122 -0.98 -1.02 -15.08
C ARG A 122 -0.24 -1.05 -13.74
N LEU A 123 0.00 0.12 -13.16
CA LEU A 123 0.62 0.23 -11.84
C LEU A 123 -0.28 -0.36 -10.76
N GLY A 124 -1.57 -0.02 -10.75
CA GLY A 124 -2.53 -0.57 -9.80
C GLY A 124 -2.63 -2.10 -9.88
N ALA A 125 -2.68 -2.65 -11.10
CA ALA A 125 -2.64 -4.09 -11.32
C ALA A 125 -1.34 -4.73 -10.76
N TRP A 126 -0.20 -4.07 -10.97
CA TRP A 126 1.07 -4.54 -10.41
C TRP A 126 1.12 -4.47 -8.88
N GLU A 127 0.61 -3.39 -8.28
CA GLU A 127 0.48 -3.24 -6.82
C GLU A 127 -0.35 -4.36 -6.19
N LEU A 128 -1.48 -4.72 -6.80
CA LEU A 128 -2.32 -5.83 -6.33
C LEU A 128 -1.60 -7.18 -6.43
N THR A 129 -0.92 -7.45 -7.56
CA THR A 129 -0.13 -8.70 -7.68
C THR A 129 1.05 -8.76 -6.72
N LEU A 130 1.66 -7.62 -6.41
CA LEU A 130 2.72 -7.51 -5.42
C LEU A 130 2.18 -7.81 -4.02
N PHE A 131 1.01 -7.27 -3.68
CA PHE A 131 0.33 -7.56 -2.42
C PHE A 131 0.04 -9.06 -2.28
N ASP A 132 -0.54 -9.70 -3.30
CA ASP A 132 -0.84 -11.14 -3.28
C ASP A 132 0.44 -11.99 -3.13
N PHE A 133 1.51 -11.61 -3.81
CA PHE A 133 2.81 -12.27 -3.68
C PHE A 133 3.35 -12.15 -2.25
N CYS A 134 3.36 -10.95 -1.68
CA CYS A 134 3.87 -10.70 -0.34
C CYS A 134 3.01 -11.35 0.75
N TYR A 135 1.69 -11.39 0.56
CA TYR A 135 0.76 -12.09 1.43
C TYR A 135 1.04 -13.59 1.44
N ASN A 136 1.13 -14.22 0.26
CA ASN A 136 1.48 -15.64 0.13
C ASN A 136 2.88 -15.95 0.67
N TYR A 137 3.83 -15.05 0.49
CA TYR A 137 5.16 -15.20 1.07
C TYR A 137 5.11 -15.19 2.60
N THR A 138 4.39 -14.25 3.19
CA THR A 138 4.30 -14.11 4.66
C THR A 138 3.47 -15.22 5.29
N ALA A 139 2.46 -15.74 4.59
CA ALA A 139 1.64 -16.87 5.06
C ALA A 139 2.45 -18.18 5.24
N ASN A 140 3.57 -18.32 4.54
CA ASN A 140 4.43 -19.50 4.65
C ASN A 140 5.30 -19.43 5.92
N SER A 141 5.03 -20.30 6.90
CA SER A 141 5.76 -20.35 8.18
C SER A 141 7.25 -20.76 8.08
N TYR A 142 7.73 -21.17 6.90
CA TYR A 142 9.16 -21.43 6.66
C TYR A 142 9.95 -20.13 6.42
N ASN A 143 9.28 -19.08 5.95
CA ASN A 143 9.91 -17.80 5.67
C ASN A 143 10.17 -17.05 6.97
N LYS A 144 11.35 -16.45 7.06
CA LYS A 144 11.82 -15.81 8.29
C LYS A 144 11.55 -14.30 8.32
N LEU A 145 10.96 -13.78 7.24
CA LEU A 145 10.68 -12.38 7.02
C LEU A 145 9.18 -12.16 6.98
N GLU A 146 8.71 -11.17 7.74
CA GLU A 146 7.36 -10.65 7.63
C GLU A 146 7.38 -9.44 6.68
N ILE A 147 6.63 -9.54 5.59
CA ILE A 147 6.56 -8.51 4.56
C ILE A 147 5.27 -7.74 4.71
N GLN A 148 5.38 -6.44 4.92
CA GLN A 148 4.25 -5.52 4.87
C GLN A 148 4.33 -4.68 3.60
N VAL A 149 3.25 -4.65 2.82
CA VAL A 149 3.17 -3.85 1.60
C VAL A 149 2.10 -2.79 1.79
N ILE A 150 2.45 -1.55 1.44
CA ILE A 150 1.54 -0.41 1.45
C ILE A 150 1.61 0.23 0.07
N GLY A 151 0.47 0.28 -0.62
CA GLY A 151 0.29 0.89 -1.93
C GLY A 151 -0.98 1.73 -1.95
N ALA A 152 -1.04 2.70 -2.84
CA ALA A 152 -2.21 3.59 -2.94
C ALA A 152 -3.45 2.80 -3.41
N GLU A 153 -3.29 1.94 -4.43
CA GLU A 153 -4.40 1.15 -4.97
C GLU A 153 -4.88 0.10 -3.97
N ILE A 154 -3.96 -0.45 -3.16
CA ILE A 154 -4.28 -1.42 -2.10
C ILE A 154 -5.15 -0.76 -1.02
N VAL A 155 -4.74 0.42 -0.54
CA VAL A 155 -5.50 1.15 0.49
C VAL A 155 -6.88 1.55 -0.05
N ASP A 156 -6.95 2.01 -1.29
CA ASP A 156 -8.23 2.36 -1.93
C ASP A 156 -9.15 1.13 -2.04
N THR A 157 -8.60 -0.03 -2.41
CA THR A 157 -9.35 -1.29 -2.53
C THR A 157 -9.85 -1.79 -1.17
N GLU A 158 -8.98 -1.83 -0.15
CA GLU A 158 -9.35 -2.29 1.20
C GLU A 158 -10.36 -1.34 1.86
N MET A 159 -10.17 -0.03 1.70
CA MET A 159 -11.10 0.94 2.28
C MET A 159 -12.48 0.90 1.62
N ASN A 160 -12.55 0.62 0.31
CA ASN A 160 -13.83 0.44 -0.37
C ASN A 160 -14.57 -0.83 0.09
N LYS A 161 -13.82 -1.92 0.36
CA LYS A 161 -14.39 -3.19 0.83
C LYS A 161 -14.96 -3.09 2.25
N ASP A 162 -14.23 -2.49 3.18
CA ASP A 162 -14.62 -2.47 4.60
C ASP A 162 -15.41 -1.21 4.98
N GLY A 163 -15.15 -0.07 4.34
CA GLY A 163 -15.77 1.21 4.66
C GLY A 163 -17.29 1.21 4.47
N PHE A 164 -17.79 0.55 3.42
CA PHE A 164 -19.22 0.48 3.15
C PHE A 164 -19.97 -0.34 4.22
N SER A 165 -19.37 -1.44 4.69
CA SER A 165 -19.95 -2.32 5.70
C SER A 165 -20.03 -1.63 7.07
N ILE A 166 -18.96 -0.94 7.48
CA ILE A 166 -18.90 -0.24 8.76
C ILE A 166 -19.90 0.92 8.79
N MET A 167 -20.03 1.67 7.69
CA MET A 167 -20.98 2.79 7.61
C MET A 167 -22.43 2.31 7.73
N PHE A 168 -22.78 1.19 7.09
CA PHE A 168 -24.09 0.57 7.20
C PHE A 168 -24.39 0.10 8.63
N ALA A 169 -23.43 -0.57 9.27
CA ALA A 169 -23.58 -1.07 10.64
C ALA A 169 -23.80 0.08 11.65
N PHE A 170 -23.05 1.17 11.54
CA PHE A 170 -23.20 2.34 12.44
C PHE A 170 -24.57 3.00 12.31
N VAL A 171 -25.08 3.17 11.09
CA VAL A 171 -26.42 3.73 10.85
C VAL A 171 -27.50 2.79 11.40
N CYS A 172 -27.38 1.48 11.20
CA CYS A 172 -28.33 0.52 11.78
C CYS A 172 -28.34 0.57 13.32
N ILE A 173 -27.17 0.61 13.96
CA ILE A 173 -27.06 0.64 15.42
C ILE A 173 -27.64 1.94 16.01
N THR A 174 -27.31 3.09 15.43
CA THR A 174 -27.83 4.39 15.90
C THR A 174 -29.34 4.46 15.77
N VAL A 175 -29.89 4.02 14.63
CA VAL A 175 -31.33 4.01 14.38
C VAL A 175 -32.08 2.99 15.24
N SER A 176 -31.52 1.79 15.43
CA SER A 176 -32.05 0.79 16.37
C SER A 176 -32.00 1.29 17.81
N GLY A 177 -30.92 1.99 18.20
CA GLY A 177 -30.78 2.62 19.52
C GLY A 177 -31.83 3.70 19.78
N SER A 178 -32.07 4.59 18.81
CA SER A 178 -33.13 5.60 18.90
C SER A 178 -34.53 4.98 18.99
N SER A 179 -34.79 3.88 18.27
CA SER A 179 -36.08 3.18 18.34
C SER A 179 -36.32 2.49 19.69
N LEU A 180 -35.27 1.98 20.35
CA LEU A 180 -35.36 1.37 21.68
C LEU A 180 -35.56 2.42 22.78
N TYR A 181 -35.01 3.63 22.61
CA TYR A 181 -35.12 4.70 23.60
C TYR A 181 -36.56 5.26 23.76
N PHE A 182 -37.36 5.25 22.69
CA PHE A 182 -38.71 5.85 22.69
C PHE A 182 -39.87 4.86 23.01
N ASP A 183 -39.56 3.59 23.32
CA ASP A 183 -40.52 2.56 23.80
C ASP A 183 -41.84 2.48 23.00
N ARG A 184 -41.77 2.76 21.69
CA ARG A 184 -42.89 2.69 20.74
C ARG A 184 -42.46 2.00 19.45
N LEU A 185 -42.32 0.68 19.52
CA LEU A 185 -42.11 -0.17 18.34
C LEU A 185 -43.41 -0.27 17.51
N ARG A 186 -43.62 0.67 16.59
CA ARG A 186 -44.61 0.55 15.51
C ARG A 186 -43.91 0.36 14.17
N TRP A 187 -44.47 -0.50 13.32
CA TRP A 187 -43.96 -0.80 11.97
C TRP A 187 -43.72 0.45 11.09
N SER A 188 -44.47 1.53 11.30
CA SER A 188 -44.28 2.81 10.60
C SER A 188 -42.95 3.49 10.93
N THR A 189 -42.48 3.37 12.17
CA THR A 189 -41.23 4.01 12.62
C THR A 189 -40.01 3.31 12.03
N ILE A 190 -40.09 1.98 11.88
CA ILE A 190 -39.05 1.16 11.23
C ILE A 190 -38.93 1.52 9.74
N LEU A 191 -40.04 1.75 9.04
CA LEU A 191 -40.01 2.20 7.63
C LEU A 191 -39.34 3.57 7.46
N VAL A 192 -39.62 4.53 8.35
CA VAL A 192 -38.99 5.86 8.32
C VAL A 192 -37.48 5.75 8.59
N ALA A 193 -37.10 4.95 9.60
CA ALA A 193 -35.72 4.60 9.92
C ALA A 193 -34.95 4.04 8.71
N VAL A 194 -35.53 3.07 8.02
CA VAL A 194 -34.93 2.45 6.82
C VAL A 194 -34.82 3.47 5.68
N SER A 195 -35.83 4.32 5.47
CA SER A 195 -35.77 5.36 4.44
C SER A 195 -34.67 6.40 4.70
N CYS A 196 -34.47 6.80 5.96
CA CYS A 196 -33.43 7.76 6.35
C CYS A 196 -32.02 7.18 6.19
N ALA A 197 -31.86 5.86 6.39
CA ALA A 197 -30.60 5.16 6.13
C ALA A 197 -30.29 4.98 4.63
N ILE A 198 -31.33 4.73 3.82
CA ILE A 198 -31.18 4.48 2.38
C ILE A 198 -30.87 5.76 1.59
N VAL A 199 -31.40 6.92 2.00
CA VAL A 199 -31.22 8.19 1.27
C VAL A 199 -29.75 8.61 1.11
N PRO A 200 -28.91 8.61 2.17
CA PRO A 200 -27.48 8.88 2.03
C PRO A 200 -26.79 7.83 1.15
N VAL A 201 -27.10 6.54 1.31
CA VAL A 201 -26.49 5.46 0.52
C VAL A 201 -26.79 5.62 -0.98
N LEU A 202 -28.02 5.98 -1.34
CA LEU A 202 -28.41 6.28 -2.72
C LEU A 202 -27.74 7.54 -3.26
N ALA A 203 -27.63 8.60 -2.46
CA ALA A 203 -26.94 9.82 -2.86
C ALA A 203 -25.44 9.56 -3.17
N ILE A 204 -24.79 8.76 -2.32
CA ILE A 204 -23.38 8.40 -2.46
C ILE A 204 -23.17 7.51 -3.70
N THR A 205 -23.95 6.44 -3.85
CA THR A 205 -23.88 5.56 -5.03
C THR A 205 -24.17 6.30 -6.33
N THR A 206 -25.13 7.24 -6.33
CA THR A 206 -25.42 8.07 -7.52
C THR A 206 -24.25 9.00 -7.85
N THR A 207 -23.63 9.62 -6.85
CA THR A 207 -22.47 10.50 -7.05
C THR A 207 -21.26 9.71 -7.56
N PHE A 208 -20.99 8.52 -7.01
CA PHE A 208 -19.95 7.63 -7.51
C PHE A 208 -20.24 7.13 -8.93
N GLY A 209 -21.49 6.76 -9.24
CA GLY A 209 -21.89 6.35 -10.58
C GLY A 209 -21.70 7.46 -11.62
N LEU A 210 -22.09 8.70 -11.29
CA LEU A 210 -21.88 9.87 -12.14
C LEU A 210 -20.39 10.23 -12.31
N CYS A 211 -19.60 10.22 -11.23
CA CYS A 211 -18.16 10.47 -11.31
C CYS A 211 -17.43 9.40 -12.15
N SER A 212 -17.85 8.13 -12.03
CA SER A 212 -17.34 7.02 -12.84
C SER A 212 -17.67 7.21 -14.33
N LEU A 213 -18.88 7.66 -14.67
CA LEU A 213 -19.26 7.99 -16.05
C LEU A 213 -18.47 9.16 -16.65
N ILE A 214 -18.04 10.11 -15.81
CA ILE A 214 -17.21 11.26 -16.22
C ILE A 214 -15.72 10.85 -16.36
N GLY A 215 -15.36 9.61 -16.02
CA GLY A 215 -13.98 9.12 -16.09
C GLY A 215 -13.09 9.68 -14.98
N ASN A 216 -13.67 10.25 -13.92
CA ASN A 216 -12.89 10.75 -12.80
C ASN A 216 -12.55 9.60 -11.85
N ARG A 217 -11.26 9.41 -11.54
CA ARG A 217 -10.82 8.38 -10.60
C ARG A 217 -11.45 8.61 -9.22
N THR A 218 -12.13 7.59 -8.71
CA THR A 218 -12.70 7.57 -7.36
C THR A 218 -11.57 7.48 -6.34
N ASN A 219 -11.22 8.62 -5.77
CA ASN A 219 -10.20 8.72 -4.74
C ASN A 219 -10.80 8.30 -3.37
N SER A 220 -10.01 7.66 -2.51
CA SER A 220 -10.37 7.34 -1.13
C SER A 220 -10.95 8.52 -0.34
N LEU A 221 -10.51 9.75 -0.63
CA LEU A 221 -11.07 10.97 -0.03
C LEU A 221 -12.57 11.17 -0.30
N MET A 222 -13.11 10.61 -1.38
CA MET A 222 -14.54 10.68 -1.68
C MET A 222 -15.39 9.78 -0.76
N LEU A 223 -14.75 8.84 -0.04
CA LEU A 223 -15.37 7.99 0.97
C LEU A 223 -15.55 8.72 2.32
N ILE A 224 -14.97 9.93 2.49
CA ILE A 224 -15.20 10.80 3.67
C ILE A 224 -16.39 11.77 3.49
N MET A 225 -16.81 12.04 2.24
CA MET A 225 -17.99 12.86 1.92
C MET A 225 -19.29 12.37 2.60
N PRO A 226 -19.59 11.07 2.68
CA PRO A 226 -20.74 10.54 3.42
C PRO A 226 -20.78 10.97 4.88
N PHE A 227 -19.63 10.93 5.57
CA PHE A 227 -19.52 11.28 6.98
C PHE A 227 -19.75 12.77 7.21
N LEU A 228 -19.22 13.63 6.32
CA LEU A 228 -19.48 15.06 6.35
C LEU A 228 -20.96 15.38 6.10
N ILE A 229 -21.58 14.78 5.08
CA ILE A 229 -22.99 15.03 4.75
C ILE A 229 -23.92 14.53 5.85
N MET A 230 -23.64 13.37 6.44
CA MET A 230 -24.43 12.82 7.54
C MET A 230 -24.25 13.61 8.84
N GLY A 231 -23.07 14.17 9.09
CA GLY A 231 -22.80 15.04 10.23
C GLY A 231 -23.43 16.44 10.12
N ILE A 232 -23.65 16.96 8.91
CA ILE A 232 -24.31 18.26 8.67
C ILE A 232 -25.83 18.08 8.49
N GLY A 233 -26.28 16.92 7.99
CA GLY A 233 -27.68 16.61 7.71
C GLY A 233 -28.50 16.11 8.91
N TRP A 234 -27.90 16.08 10.10
CA TRP A 234 -28.55 15.84 11.39
C TRP A 234 -28.76 17.15 12.16
#